data_AF-A0A2U8DP57-F1
#
_entry.id   AF-A0A2U8DP57-F1
#
_cell.length_a   1.000
_cell.length_b   1.000
_cell.length_c   1.000
_cell.angle_alpha   90.00
_cell.angle_beta   90.00
_cell.angle_gamma   90.00
#
_symmetry.space_group_name_H-M   'P 1'
#
loop_
_entity.id
_entity.type
_entity.pdbx_description
1 polymer ?
#
loop_
_entity_poly.entity_id
_entity_poly.type
_entity_poly.pdbx_seq_one_letter_code
_entity_poly.pdbx_strand_id
1 'polypeptide(L)'
;MLKLTWIEFFLRIIPEMFILIWGIHVISRKSFDIPQYILSSILVAILSFFVRWLPIYLGVHMIINITLIISAMVIISIPIMKAIYSTLLMIFILSLSEFLNILILNLLKIDTSLQLLGPVKKCVLEIPSLIITSVFIIIIHYLLKTKEGMKYVSN
;
A
#
# COMPACT_ATOMS: atom_id res chain seq x y z
N MET A 1 3.00 7.28 20.90
CA MET A 1 1.57 6.98 21.10
C MET A 1 0.75 7.62 19.99
N LEU A 2 0.62 6.96 18.85
CA LEU A 2 -0.47 7.19 17.90
C LEU A 2 -1.47 6.06 18.16
N LYS A 3 -2.39 6.25 19.12
CA LYS A 3 -3.46 5.27 19.34
C LYS A 3 -4.37 5.35 18.12
N LEU A 4 -4.18 4.42 17.18
CA LEU A 4 -5.11 4.29 16.06
C LEU A 4 -6.49 3.95 16.61
N THR A 5 -7.47 4.72 16.18
CA THR A 5 -8.86 4.41 16.47
C THR A 5 -9.31 3.24 15.58
N TRP A 6 -10.32 2.49 16.04
CA TRP A 6 -10.95 1.46 15.21
C TRP A 6 -11.45 2.01 13.87
N ILE A 7 -11.88 3.27 13.83
CA ILE A 7 -12.30 3.96 12.61
C ILE A 7 -11.16 4.05 11.59
N GLU A 8 -9.96 4.45 12.02
CA GLU A 8 -8.79 4.55 11.14
C GLU A 8 -8.36 3.17 10.61
N PHE A 9 -8.55 2.10 11.39
CA PHE A 9 -8.30 0.75 10.91
C PHE A 9 -9.20 0.37 9.73
N PHE A 10 -10.52 0.56 9.88
CA PHE A 10 -11.47 0.19 8.83
C PHE A 10 -11.39 1.11 7.61
N LEU A 11 -11.26 2.42 7.81
CA LEU A 11 -11.30 3.40 6.71
C LEU A 11 -9.96 3.56 5.99
N ARG A 12 -8.83 3.27 6.63
CA ARG A 12 -7.49 3.47 6.05
C ARG A 12 -6.72 2.17 5.88
N ILE A 13 -6.46 1.44 6.98
CA ILE A 13 -5.55 0.28 6.94
C ILE A 13 -6.08 -0.79 5.99
N ILE A 14 -7.38 -1.09 6.03
CA ILE A 14 -7.96 -2.09 5.14
C ILE A 14 -7.82 -1.66 3.66
N PRO A 15 -8.35 -0.51 3.20
CA PRO A 15 -8.16 -0.07 1.81
C PRO A 15 -6.70 0.00 1.35
N GLU A 16 -5.81 0.49 2.22
CA GLU A 16 -4.39 0.60 1.94
C GLU A 16 -3.76 -0.77 1.65
N MET A 17 -4.07 -1.78 2.46
CA MET A 17 -3.52 -3.14 2.26
C MET A 17 -4.06 -3.81 0.99
N PHE A 18 -5.33 -3.61 0.66
CA PHE A 18 -5.88 -4.10 -0.61
C PHE A 18 -5.14 -3.49 -1.81
N ILE A 19 -4.96 -2.17 -1.84
CA ILE A 19 -4.24 -1.49 -2.92
C ILE A 19 -2.78 -1.96 -2.99
N LEU A 20 -2.12 -2.14 -1.84
CA LEU A 20 -0.71 -2.56 -1.78
C LEU A 20 -0.54 -3.98 -2.35
N ILE A 21 -1.37 -4.94 -1.94
CA ILE A 21 -1.30 -6.31 -2.44
C ILE A 21 -1.70 -6.38 -3.93
N TRP A 22 -2.66 -5.56 -4.36
CA TRP A 22 -3.04 -5.44 -5.77
C TRP A 22 -1.85 -4.99 -6.61
N GLY A 23 -1.14 -3.93 -6.18
CA GLY A 23 0.06 -3.45 -6.84
C GLY A 23 1.18 -4.51 -6.89
N ILE A 24 1.38 -5.26 -5.81
CA ILE A 24 2.35 -6.37 -5.77
C ILE A 24 2.00 -7.44 -6.82
N HIS A 25 0.74 -7.82 -6.97
CA HIS A 25 0.32 -8.80 -7.97
C HIS A 25 0.58 -8.29 -9.41
N VAL A 26 0.29 -7.01 -9.66
CA VAL A 26 0.58 -6.35 -10.94
C VAL A 26 2.08 -6.37 -11.26
N ILE A 27 2.92 -5.97 -10.31
CA ILE A 27 4.38 -5.90 -10.51
C ILE A 27 5.01 -7.30 -10.64
N SER A 28 4.56 -8.24 -9.82
CA SER A 28 5.06 -9.63 -9.83
C SER A 28 4.58 -10.45 -11.03
N ARG A 29 3.58 -9.93 -11.77
CA ARG A 29 2.90 -10.58 -12.90
C ARG A 29 2.30 -11.94 -12.53
N LYS A 30 1.80 -12.04 -11.29
CA LYS A 30 1.12 -13.25 -10.81
C LYS A 30 -0.35 -13.18 -11.22
N SER A 31 -0.92 -14.33 -11.59
CA SER A 31 -2.36 -14.45 -11.82
C SER A 31 -3.14 -14.09 -10.55
N PHE A 32 -4.19 -13.29 -10.70
CA PHE A 32 -5.07 -12.94 -9.58
C PHE A 32 -5.95 -14.12 -9.21
N ASP A 33 -5.68 -14.73 -8.06
CA ASP A 33 -6.64 -15.61 -7.40
C ASP A 33 -7.41 -14.82 -6.33
N ILE A 34 -8.68 -14.53 -6.60
CA ILE A 34 -9.53 -13.65 -5.80
C ILE A 34 -9.60 -14.08 -4.33
N PRO A 35 -9.87 -15.35 -3.97
CA PRO A 35 -9.87 -15.78 -2.57
C PRO A 35 -8.52 -15.58 -1.86
N GLN A 36 -7.40 -15.92 -2.50
CA GLN A 36 -6.07 -15.76 -1.90
C GLN A 36 -5.71 -14.28 -1.71
N TYR A 37 -6.08 -13.45 -2.67
CA TYR A 37 -5.93 -11.99 -2.61
C TYR A 37 -6.71 -11.37 -1.45
N ILE A 38 -7.99 -11.72 -1.31
CA ILE A 38 -8.84 -11.18 -0.23
C ILE A 38 -8.32 -11.66 1.13
N LEU A 39 -8.03 -12.95 1.26
CA LEU A 39 -7.55 -13.53 2.52
C LEU A 39 -6.23 -12.90 2.97
N SER A 40 -5.27 -12.76 2.06
CA SER A 40 -3.98 -12.14 2.37
C SER A 40 -4.12 -10.67 2.74
N SER A 41 -4.96 -9.91 2.03
CA SER A 41 -5.21 -8.49 2.34
C SER A 41 -5.78 -8.28 3.74
N ILE A 42 -6.78 -9.08 4.11
CA ILE A 42 -7.40 -9.02 5.43
C ILE A 42 -6.41 -9.44 6.53
N LEU A 43 -5.69 -10.55 6.31
CA LEU A 43 -4.75 -11.08 7.28
C LEU A 43 -3.62 -10.09 7.55
N VAL A 44 -3.03 -9.50 6.50
CA VAL A 44 -1.97 -8.49 6.62
C VAL A 44 -2.51 -7.22 7.30
N ALA A 45 -3.73 -6.77 6.97
CA ALA A 45 -4.34 -5.60 7.62
C ALA A 45 -4.50 -5.82 9.13
N ILE A 46 -5.06 -6.96 9.54
CA ILE A 46 -5.24 -7.31 10.95
C ILE A 46 -3.89 -7.35 11.67
N LEU A 47 -2.89 -8.01 11.09
CA LEU A 47 -1.57 -8.09 11.71
C LEU A 47 -0.90 -6.71 11.78
N SER A 48 -1.03 -5.87 10.75
CA SER A 48 -0.48 -4.51 10.76
C SER A 48 -1.10 -3.64 11.85
N PHE A 49 -2.39 -3.83 12.12
CA PHE A 49 -3.07 -3.16 13.23
C PHE A 49 -2.49 -3.56 14.59
N PHE A 50 -2.30 -4.86 14.83
CA PHE A 50 -1.66 -5.34 16.06
C PHE A 50 -0.21 -4.85 16.18
N VAL A 51 0.56 -4.85 15.09
CA VAL A 51 1.93 -4.32 15.08
C VAL A 51 1.96 -2.88 15.55
N ARG A 52 1.01 -2.03 15.14
CA ARG A 52 0.92 -0.62 15.54
C ARG A 52 0.47 -0.41 16.99
N TRP A 53 -0.08 -1.42 17.66
CA TRP A 53 -0.40 -1.37 19.08
C TRP A 53 0.80 -1.63 19.99
N LEU A 54 1.87 -2.22 19.46
CA LEU A 54 3.09 -2.42 20.26
C LEU A 54 3.73 -1.06 20.57
N PRO A 55 4.24 -0.85 21.80
CA PRO A 55 4.87 0.41 22.21
C PRO A 55 6.32 0.49 21.69
N ILE A 56 6.51 0.50 20.36
CA ILE A 56 7.82 0.54 19.71
C ILE A 56 7.96 1.84 18.90
N TYR A 57 9.18 2.16 18.48
CA TYR A 57 9.45 3.24 17.52
C TYR A 57 8.74 2.99 16.17
N LEU A 58 8.23 4.07 15.58
CA LEU A 58 7.51 4.04 14.30
C LEU A 58 8.29 3.36 13.17
N GLY A 59 9.62 3.58 13.12
CA GLY A 59 10.50 2.95 12.13
C GLY A 59 10.50 1.42 12.20
N VAL A 60 10.43 0.86 13.41
CA VAL A 60 10.42 -0.59 13.62
C VAL A 60 9.09 -1.19 13.17
N HIS A 61 7.97 -0.51 13.41
CA HIS A 61 6.67 -0.94 12.89
C HIS A 61 6.66 -1.05 11.36
N MET A 62 7.33 -0.13 10.65
CA MET A 62 7.45 -0.20 9.20
C MET A 62 8.22 -1.45 8.75
N ILE A 63 9.36 -1.74 9.38
CA ILE A 63 10.18 -2.91 9.05
C ILE A 63 9.40 -4.20 9.30
N ILE A 64 8.68 -4.31 10.43
CA ILE A 64 7.85 -5.48 10.74
C ILE A 64 6.72 -5.64 9.73
N ASN A 65 6.07 -4.55 9.33
CA ASN A 65 5.02 -4.60 8.30
C ASN A 65 5.58 -5.05 6.94
N ILE A 66 6.77 -4.58 6.55
CA ILE A 66 7.44 -4.99 5.32
C ILE A 66 7.70 -6.50 5.32
N THR A 67 8.29 -7.03 6.40
CA THR A 67 8.60 -8.46 6.49
C THR A 67 7.34 -9.31 6.47
N LEU A 68 6.26 -8.83 7.09
CA LEU A 68 4.96 -9.48 7.12
C LEU A 68 4.27 -9.50 5.75
N ILE A 69 4.36 -8.43 4.97
CA ILE A 69 3.86 -8.40 3.60
C ILE A 69 4.65 -9.38 2.73
N ILE A 70 5.99 -9.36 2.82
CA ILE A 70 6.84 -10.27 2.04
C ILE A 70 6.51 -11.74 2.36
N SER A 71 6.36 -12.09 3.64
CA SER A 71 6.01 -13.46 4.04
C SER A 71 4.63 -13.87 3.52
N ALA A 72 3.63 -12.99 3.59
CA ALA A 72 2.31 -13.23 3.02
C ALA A 72 2.37 -13.48 1.51
N MET A 73 3.17 -12.71 0.77
CA MET A 73 3.34 -12.88 -0.68
C MET A 73 4.01 -14.22 -1.04
N VAL A 74 4.98 -14.66 -0.25
CA VAL A 74 5.64 -15.96 -0.43
C VAL A 74 4.65 -17.11 -0.21
N ILE A 75 3.76 -17.00 0.78
CA ILE A 75 2.70 -18.00 1.04
C ILE A 75 1.74 -18.12 -0.17
N ILE A 76 1.46 -17.03 -0.88
CA ILE A 76 0.64 -16.99 -2.11
C ILE A 76 1.43 -17.50 -3.34
N SER A 77 2.60 -18.12 -3.12
CA SER A 77 3.46 -18.67 -4.18
C SER A 77 3.99 -17.60 -5.15
N ILE A 78 4.30 -16.40 -4.65
CA ILE A 78 5.13 -15.42 -5.36
C ILE A 78 6.60 -15.71 -5.02
N PRO A 79 7.49 -15.88 -6.01
CA PRO A 79 8.91 -16.11 -5.75
C PRO A 79 9.51 -15.03 -4.86
N ILE A 80 10.32 -15.42 -3.87
CA ILE A 80 10.84 -14.52 -2.83
C ILE A 80 11.51 -13.25 -3.38
N MET A 81 12.31 -13.37 -4.44
CA MET A 81 12.95 -12.22 -5.08
C MET A 81 11.94 -11.23 -5.68
N LYS A 82 10.87 -11.75 -6.30
CA LYS A 82 9.79 -10.92 -6.83
C LYS A 82 8.98 -10.30 -5.69
N ALA A 83 8.70 -11.05 -4.62
CA ALA A 83 7.98 -10.56 -3.45
C ALA A 83 8.72 -9.39 -2.78
N ILE A 84 10.05 -9.49 -2.62
CA ILE A 84 10.87 -8.44 -2.02
C ILE A 84 10.83 -7.16 -2.88
N TYR A 85 11.21 -7.25 -4.15
CA TYR A 85 11.26 -6.06 -5.03
C TYR A 85 9.89 -5.40 -5.19
N SER A 86 8.83 -6.19 -5.42
CA SER A 86 7.47 -5.65 -5.60
C SER A 86 6.95 -4.98 -4.33
N THR A 87 7.18 -5.57 -3.15
CA THR A 87 6.76 -4.97 -1.87
C THR A 87 7.49 -3.66 -1.60
N LEU A 88 8.81 -3.62 -1.78
CA LEU A 88 9.61 -2.41 -1.58
C LEU A 88 9.19 -1.29 -2.56
N LEU A 89 8.95 -1.65 -3.82
CA LEU A 89 8.50 -0.68 -4.83
C LEU A 89 7.10 -0.14 -4.51
N MET A 90 6.19 -0.99 -4.06
CA MET A 90 4.84 -0.56 -3.66
C MET A 90 4.86 0.37 -2.45
N ILE A 91 5.69 0.08 -1.45
CA ILE A 91 5.82 0.94 -0.27
C ILE A 91 6.44 2.28 -0.64
N PHE A 92 7.42 2.28 -1.56
CA PHE A 92 7.98 3.51 -2.09
C PHE A 92 6.92 4.36 -2.82
N ILE A 93 6.09 3.75 -3.68
CA ILE A 93 4.99 4.45 -4.37
C ILE A 93 3.97 5.01 -3.36
N LEU A 94 3.62 4.23 -2.34
CA LEU A 94 2.69 4.67 -1.29
C LEU A 94 3.24 5.89 -0.54
N SER A 95 4.50 5.82 -0.09
CA SER A 95 5.17 6.94 0.58
C SER A 95 5.27 8.19 -0.31
N LEU A 96 5.61 8.00 -1.59
CA LEU A 96 5.64 9.09 -2.57
C LEU A 96 4.25 9.72 -2.75
N SER A 97 3.20 8.91 -2.76
CA SER A 97 1.82 9.38 -2.92
C SER A 97 1.32 10.13 -1.70
N GLU A 98 1.69 9.70 -0.49
CA GLU A 98 1.43 10.45 0.75
C GLU A 98 2.15 11.80 0.74
N PHE A 99 3.42 11.83 0.32
CA PHE A 99 4.18 13.07 0.17
C PHE A 99 3.54 14.03 -0.83
N LEU A 100 3.14 13.54 -2.01
CA LEU A 100 2.42 14.31 -3.02
C LEU A 100 1.09 14.85 -2.49
N ASN A 101 0.35 14.04 -1.73
CA ASN A 101 -0.90 14.47 -1.12
C ASN A 101 -0.70 15.65 -0.16
N ILE A 102 0.30 15.58 0.72
CA ILE A 102 0.64 16.70 1.63
C ILE A 102 1.04 17.95 0.82
N LEU A 103 1.80 17.78 -0.27
CA LEU A 103 2.20 18.88 -1.14
C LEU A 103 0.98 19.55 -1.81
N ILE A 104 0.02 18.77 -2.31
CA ILE A 104 -1.23 19.28 -2.88
C ILE A 104 -2.06 20.03 -1.82
N LEU A 105 -2.20 19.45 -0.62
CA LEU A 105 -2.95 20.08 0.47
C LEU A 105 -2.32 21.43 0.89
N ASN A 106 -0.98 21.49 0.95
CA ASN A 106 -0.26 22.71 1.25
C ASN A 106 -0.44 23.78 0.16
N LEU A 107 -0.45 23.40 -1.14
CA LEU A 107 -0.75 24.32 -2.24
C LEU A 107 -2.17 24.89 -2.15
N LEU A 108 -3.12 24.09 -1.68
CA LEU A 108 -4.51 24.50 -1.45
C LEU A 108 -4.71 25.32 -0.16
N LYS A 109 -3.64 25.60 0.59
CA LYS A 109 -3.65 26.32 1.88
C LYS A 109 -4.63 25.70 2.91
N ILE A 110 -4.86 24.39 2.83
CA ILE A 110 -5.63 23.67 3.83
C ILE A 110 -4.70 23.43 5.01
N ASP A 111 -5.08 23.89 6.21
CA ASP A 111 -4.28 23.67 7.42
C ASP A 111 -4.11 22.18 7.68
N THR A 112 -2.93 21.67 7.38
CA THR A 112 -2.51 20.27 7.58
C THR A 112 -2.04 20.01 9.01
N SER A 113 -2.55 20.76 10.00
CA SER A 113 -2.29 20.54 11.43
C SER A 113 -2.95 19.23 11.89
N LEU A 114 -2.43 18.10 11.39
CA LEU A 114 -2.86 16.70 11.55
C LEU A 114 -3.02 16.26 13.01
N GLN A 115 -2.46 17.03 13.95
CA GLN A 115 -2.59 16.79 15.40
C GLN A 115 -3.88 17.37 16.01
N LEU A 116 -4.54 18.32 15.34
CA LEU A 116 -5.78 18.97 15.77
C LEU A 116 -7.03 18.47 15.03
N LEU A 117 -6.86 17.71 13.94
CA LEU A 117 -7.97 17.10 13.22
C LEU A 117 -8.44 15.81 13.91
N GLY A 118 -9.76 15.68 14.09
CA GLY A 118 -10.37 14.43 14.55
C GLY A 118 -10.08 13.25 13.60
N PRO A 119 -10.14 12.00 14.10
CA PRO A 119 -9.68 10.80 13.37
C PRO A 119 -10.35 10.62 12.00
N VAL A 120 -11.63 10.96 11.89
CA VAL A 120 -12.39 10.88 10.63
C VAL A 120 -11.85 11.85 9.58
N LYS A 121 -11.59 13.11 9.97
CA LYS A 121 -11.11 14.12 9.01
C LYS A 121 -9.70 13.78 8.51
N LYS A 122 -8.88 13.18 9.38
CA LYS A 122 -7.56 12.68 8.99
C LYS A 122 -7.67 11.61 7.91
N CYS A 123 -8.55 10.62 8.08
CA CYS A 123 -8.79 9.61 7.04
C CYS A 123 -9.23 10.25 5.72
N VAL A 124 -10.17 11.20 5.75
CA VAL A 124 -10.69 11.85 4.53
C VAL A 124 -9.60 12.60 3.78
N LEU A 125 -8.71 13.31 4.48
CA LEU A 125 -7.59 14.03 3.85
C LEU A 125 -6.51 13.09 3.29
N GLU A 126 -6.46 11.85 3.74
CA GLU A 126 -5.49 10.85 3.27
C GLU A 126 -6.05 9.99 2.12
N ILE A 127 -7.38 9.94 1.90
CA ILE A 127 -7.99 9.24 0.75
C ILE A 127 -7.35 9.63 -0.60
N PRO A 128 -7.02 10.90 -0.91
CA PRO A 128 -6.41 11.24 -2.18
C PRO A 128 -5.07 10.54 -2.42
N SER A 129 -4.28 10.22 -1.38
CA SER A 129 -3.04 9.46 -1.56
C SER A 129 -3.30 8.04 -2.07
N LEU A 130 -4.37 7.40 -1.61
CA LEU A 130 -4.80 6.08 -2.08
C LEU A 130 -5.27 6.09 -3.55
N ILE A 131 -5.86 7.21 -3.98
CA ILE A 131 -6.22 7.42 -5.39
C ILE A 131 -4.96 7.56 -6.23
N ILE A 132 -4.00 8.37 -5.78
CA ILE A 132 -2.72 8.57 -6.48
C ILE A 132 -1.95 7.25 -6.62
N THR A 133 -1.87 6.43 -5.56
CA THR A 133 -1.22 5.11 -5.64
C THR A 133 -1.91 4.18 -6.63
N SER A 134 -3.25 4.17 -6.64
CA SER A 134 -4.03 3.35 -7.57
C SER A 134 -3.76 3.76 -9.03
N VAL A 135 -3.67 5.07 -9.30
CA VAL A 135 -3.29 5.58 -10.63
C VAL A 135 -1.88 5.12 -11.02
N PHE A 136 -0.91 5.19 -10.11
CA PHE A 136 0.44 4.66 -10.37
C PHE A 136 0.43 3.17 -10.72
N ILE A 137 -0.35 2.35 -10.01
CA ILE A 137 -0.49 0.91 -10.30
C ILE A 137 -1.04 0.70 -11.72
N ILE A 138 -2.07 1.46 -12.12
CA ILE A 138 -2.67 1.37 -13.46
C ILE A 138 -1.65 1.75 -14.54
N ILE A 139 -0.89 2.82 -14.34
CA ILE A 139 0.18 3.24 -15.25
C ILE A 139 1.22 2.13 -15.39
N ILE A 140 1.68 1.56 -14.26
CA ILE A 140 2.65 0.45 -14.26
C ILE A 140 2.08 -0.77 -15.00
N HIS A 141 0.82 -1.12 -14.76
CA HIS A 141 0.16 -2.24 -15.44
C HIS A 141 0.16 -2.05 -16.96
N TYR A 142 -0.21 -0.85 -17.44
CA TYR A 142 -0.22 -0.54 -18.87
C TYR A 142 1.19 -0.59 -19.48
N LEU A 143 2.18 -0.01 -18.80
CA LEU A 143 3.59 -0.02 -19.26
C LEU A 143 4.15 -1.45 -19.34
N LEU A 144 3.81 -2.32 -18.39
CA LEU A 144 4.25 -3.72 -18.40
C LEU A 144 3.60 -4.50 -19.56
N LYS A 145 2.31 -4.26 -19.85
CA LYS A 145 1.59 -4.90 -20.95
C LYS A 145 2.12 -4.48 -22.33
N THR A 146 2.43 -3.19 -22.51
CA THR A 146 2.99 -2.68 -23.78
C THR A 146 4.37 -3.25 -24.08
N LYS A 147 5.20 -3.49 -23.05
CA LYS A 147 6.52 -4.14 -23.22
C LYS A 147 6.43 -5.58 -23.68
N GLU A 148 5.33 -6.28 -23.40
CA GLU A 148 5.11 -7.64 -23.89
C GLU A 148 4.72 -7.63 -25.38
N GLY A 149 3.84 -6.71 -25.79
CA GLY A 149 3.50 -6.52 -27.20
C GLY A 149 4.72 -6.25 -28.09
N MET A 150 5.71 -5.49 -27.60
CA MET A 150 6.94 -5.21 -28.35
C MET A 150 7.89 -6.43 -28.46
N LYS A 151 7.88 -7.36 -27.50
CA LYS A 151 8.70 -8.59 -27.56
C LYS A 151 8.21 -9.58 -28.62
N TYR A 152 6.92 -9.54 -28.97
CA TYR A 152 6.37 -10.41 -30.02
C TYR A 152 6.58 -9.87 -31.44
N VAL A 153 6.96 -8.59 -31.60
CA VAL A 153 7.20 -7.97 -32.92
C VAL A 153 8.69 -8.04 -33.33
N SER A 154 9.59 -8.39 -32.41
CA SER A 154 11.04 -8.43 -32.66
C SER A 154 11.64 -9.85 -32.79
N ASN A 155 10.81 -10.88 -32.93
CA ASN A 155 11.20 -12.28 -33.19
C ASN A 155 10.64 -12.72 -34.55
#